data_AF-A0A7W0S0K4-F1
#
_entry.id   AF-A0A7W0S0K4-F1
#
_cell.length_a   1.000
_cell.length_b   1.000
_cell.length_c   1.000
_cell.angle_alpha   90.00
_cell.angle_beta   90.00
_cell.angle_gamma   90.00
#
_symmetry.space_group_name_H-M   'P 1'
#
loop_
_entity.id
_entity.type
_entity.pdbx_description
1 polymer ?
#
loop_
_entity_poly.entity_id
_entity_poly.type
_entity_poly.pdbx_seq_one_letter_code
_entity_poly.pdbx_strand_id
1 'polypeptide(L)'
;MRPEDALDAARAAAAAHGGAGELPPGLRIEPTERVSMEQLMEWAVIEPDPDLMRSTRVLGAPITWLKRLLLHVLRQYTRELEAQQTRFNLQLLVALAELEDRRERPPGP
;
A
#
# COMPACT_ATOMS: atom_id res chain seq x y z
N MET A 1 -23.20 -0.78 -22.28
CA MET A 1 -23.33 -0.17 -20.94
C MET A 1 -22.28 0.92 -20.87
N ARG A 2 -22.69 2.17 -20.66
CA ARG A 2 -21.74 3.29 -20.59
C ARG A 2 -21.23 3.42 -19.14
N PRO A 3 -20.03 3.98 -18.92
CA PRO A 3 -19.44 4.12 -17.59
C PRO A 3 -20.35 4.86 -16.59
N GLU A 4 -21.09 5.87 -17.06
CA GLU A 4 -22.08 6.61 -16.29
C GLU A 4 -23.20 5.71 -15.74
N ASP A 5 -23.67 4.75 -16.54
CA ASP A 5 -24.74 3.83 -16.15
C ASP A 5 -24.26 2.85 -15.03
N ALA A 6 -22.95 2.61 -14.92
CA ALA A 6 -22.36 1.76 -13.88
C ALA A 6 -22.26 2.47 -12.52
N LEU A 7 -22.02 3.78 -12.52
CA LEU A 7 -21.97 4.61 -11.31
C LEU A 7 -23.36 4.74 -10.68
N ASP A 8 -24.38 4.96 -11.49
CA ASP A 8 -25.75 5.09 -11.01
C ASP A 8 -26.30 3.75 -10.52
N ALA A 9 -25.96 2.65 -11.18
CA ALA A 9 -26.27 1.29 -10.69
C ALA A 9 -25.58 0.99 -9.35
N ALA A 10 -24.32 1.40 -9.16
CA ALA A 10 -23.60 1.22 -7.91
C ALA A 10 -24.21 2.05 -6.77
N ARG A 11 -24.63 3.29 -7.04
CA ARG A 11 -25.33 4.15 -6.08
C ARG A 11 -26.69 3.58 -5.69
N ALA A 12 -27.46 3.10 -6.66
CA ALA A 12 -28.76 2.47 -6.41
C ALA A 12 -28.62 1.19 -5.58
N ALA A 13 -27.61 0.35 -5.87
CA ALA A 13 -27.32 -0.85 -5.08
C ALA A 13 -26.92 -0.51 -3.63
N ALA A 14 -26.06 0.51 -3.45
CA ALA A 14 -25.66 0.97 -2.11
C ALA A 14 -26.83 1.55 -1.30
N ALA A 15 -27.74 2.28 -1.95
CA ALA A 15 -28.94 2.80 -1.32
C ALA A 15 -29.93 1.68 -0.95
N ALA A 16 -30.08 0.66 -1.79
CA ALA A 16 -30.91 -0.51 -1.52
C ALA A 16 -30.38 -1.40 -0.38
N HIS A 17 -29.09 -1.32 -0.06
CA HIS A 17 -28.46 -2.06 1.04
C HIS A 17 -28.58 -1.36 2.40
N GLY A 18 -29.33 -0.25 2.52
CA GLY A 18 -29.46 0.48 3.78
C GLY A 18 -28.13 1.12 4.15
N GLY A 19 -27.93 2.37 3.74
CA GLY A 19 -26.62 3.02 3.70
C GLY A 19 -25.71 2.75 4.90
N ALA A 20 -24.53 2.18 4.62
CA ALA A 20 -23.27 2.26 5.36
C ALA A 20 -23.25 2.18 6.92
N GLY A 21 -24.36 1.85 7.58
CA GLY A 21 -24.50 2.07 9.03
C GLY A 21 -25.29 1.00 9.78
N GLU A 22 -26.12 0.20 9.11
CA GLU A 22 -26.81 -0.91 9.78
C GLU A 22 -26.06 -2.22 9.53
N LEU A 23 -25.39 -2.68 10.58
CA LEU A 23 -24.79 -4.01 10.60
C LEU A 23 -25.91 -5.07 10.45
N PRO A 24 -25.63 -6.20 9.77
CA PRO A 24 -26.57 -7.30 9.68
C PRO A 24 -27.11 -7.72 11.06
N PRO A 25 -28.38 -8.15 11.17
CA PRO A 25 -28.95 -8.58 12.44
C PRO A 25 -28.11 -9.71 13.06
N GLY A 26 -27.59 -9.48 14.26
CA GLY A 26 -26.69 -10.39 14.99
C GLY A 26 -25.20 -10.07 14.87
N LEU A 27 -24.79 -9.20 13.95
CA LEU A 27 -23.42 -8.71 13.87
C LEU A 27 -23.25 -7.50 14.80
N ARG A 28 -22.59 -7.72 15.95
CA ARG A 28 -22.17 -6.64 16.86
C ARG A 28 -20.69 -6.34 16.62
N ILE A 29 -20.36 -5.07 16.37
CA ILE A 29 -18.99 -4.59 16.45
C ILE A 29 -18.77 -4.15 17.89
N GLU A 30 -17.91 -4.87 18.62
CA GLU A 30 -17.51 -4.45 19.95
C GLU A 30 -16.78 -3.09 19.87
N PRO A 31 -17.09 -2.13 20.76
CA PRO A 31 -16.38 -0.86 20.81
C PRO A 31 -14.91 -1.11 21.15
N THR A 32 -14.02 -1.01 20.16
CA THR A 32 -12.59 -1.09 20.34
C THR A 32 -12.04 0.25 20.84
N GLU A 33 -11.07 0.21 21.75
CA GLU A 33 -10.33 1.41 22.16
C GLU A 33 -9.78 2.17 20.94
N ARG A 34 -9.67 3.50 21.03
CA ARG A 34 -9.20 4.33 19.91
C ARG A 34 -7.90 3.77 19.35
N VAL A 35 -7.97 3.29 18.11
CA VAL A 35 -6.80 2.81 17.36
C VAL A 35 -5.79 3.96 17.30
N SER A 36 -4.56 3.70 17.77
CA SER A 36 -3.51 4.71 17.75
C SER A 36 -3.02 4.96 16.32
N MET A 37 -2.41 6.12 16.05
CA MET A 37 -1.83 6.40 14.74
C MET A 37 -0.73 5.38 14.38
N GLU A 38 0.05 4.94 15.35
CA GLU A 38 1.05 3.88 15.17
C GLU A 38 0.42 2.56 14.75
N GLN A 39 -0.70 2.18 15.36
CA GLN A 39 -1.43 0.97 15.00
C GLN A 39 -2.08 1.10 13.62
N LEU A 40 -2.58 2.29 13.25
CA LEU A 40 -3.04 2.56 11.88
C LEU A 40 -1.91 2.47 10.86
N MET A 41 -0.70 2.92 11.20
CA MET A 41 0.48 2.81 10.34
C MET A 41 0.97 1.36 10.22
N GLU A 42 0.94 0.60 11.31
CA GLU A 42 1.21 -0.84 11.31
C GLU A 42 0.22 -1.58 10.41
N TRP A 43 -1.08 -1.28 10.52
CA TRP A 43 -2.12 -1.83 9.66
C TRP A 43 -2.11 -1.27 8.24
N ALA A 44 -1.49 -0.12 8.00
CA ALA A 44 -1.33 0.41 6.64
C ALA A 44 -0.30 -0.39 5.84
N VAL A 45 0.62 -1.09 6.51
CA VAL A 45 1.57 -2.02 5.87
C VAL A 45 0.92 -3.40 5.75
N ILE A 46 -0.16 -3.50 4.97
CA ILE A 46 -0.66 -4.80 4.51
C ILE A 46 0.21 -5.18 3.31
N GLU A 47 1.24 -6.00 3.53
CA GLU A 47 1.87 -6.67 2.41
C GLU A 47 0.89 -7.72 1.85
N PRO A 48 0.37 -7.55 0.63
CA PRO A 48 -0.62 -8.48 0.10
C PRO A 48 0.01 -9.85 -0.15
N ASP A 49 -0.55 -10.88 0.49
CA ASP A 49 -0.19 -12.26 0.20
C ASP A 49 -0.76 -12.66 -1.18
N PRO A 50 0.09 -12.96 -2.17
CA PRO A 50 -0.35 -13.34 -3.51
C PRO A 50 -1.16 -14.65 -3.50
N ASP A 51 -0.92 -15.55 -2.55
CA ASP A 51 -1.61 -16.84 -2.48
C ASP A 51 -3.05 -16.68 -1.98
N LEU A 52 -3.30 -15.67 -1.14
CA LEU A 52 -4.64 -15.29 -0.69
C LEU A 52 -5.39 -14.41 -1.71
N MET A 53 -4.67 -13.84 -2.68
CA MET A 53 -5.27 -12.98 -3.72
C MET A 53 -6.07 -13.82 -4.72
N ARG A 54 -7.41 -13.72 -4.66
CA ARG A 54 -8.35 -14.36 -5.58
C ARG A 54 -9.54 -13.47 -5.93
N SER A 55 -10.13 -13.69 -7.10
CA SER A 55 -11.37 -13.04 -7.56
C SER A 55 -12.55 -13.99 -7.43
N THR A 56 -13.67 -13.49 -6.90
CA THR A 56 -14.94 -14.22 -6.75
C THR A 56 -15.90 -13.98 -7.92
N ARG A 57 -15.48 -13.26 -8.96
CA ARG A 57 -16.34 -12.90 -10.11
C ARG A 57 -16.40 -14.01 -11.16
N VAL A 58 -17.32 -13.89 -12.12
CA VAL A 58 -17.53 -14.84 -13.23
C VAL A 58 -16.23 -15.10 -14.03
N LEU A 59 -15.39 -14.09 -14.21
CA LEU A 59 -14.04 -14.22 -14.78
C LEU A 59 -12.95 -14.38 -13.70
N GLY A 60 -13.24 -15.16 -12.66
CA GLY A 60 -12.45 -15.24 -11.43
C GLY A 60 -10.98 -15.62 -11.68
N ALA A 61 -10.74 -16.65 -12.49
CA ALA A 61 -9.38 -17.11 -12.81
C ALA A 61 -8.53 -16.05 -13.54
N PRO A 62 -8.94 -15.48 -14.68
CA PRO A 62 -8.12 -14.49 -15.38
C PRO A 62 -7.98 -13.18 -14.58
N ILE A 63 -9.00 -12.76 -13.83
CA ILE A 63 -8.89 -11.59 -12.95
C ILE A 63 -7.88 -11.86 -11.81
N THR A 64 -7.89 -13.06 -11.24
CA THR A 64 -6.93 -13.46 -10.20
C THR A 64 -5.50 -13.41 -10.74
N TRP A 65 -5.29 -14.00 -11.92
CA TRP A 65 -3.99 -13.99 -12.59
C TRP A 65 -3.49 -12.56 -12.81
N LEU A 66 -4.33 -11.67 -13.35
CA LEU A 66 -3.97 -10.28 -13.58
C LEU A 66 -3.63 -9.55 -12.26
N LYS A 67 -4.42 -9.75 -11.20
CA LYS A 67 -4.12 -9.16 -9.88
C LYS A 67 -2.77 -9.62 -9.35
N ARG A 68 -2.47 -10.92 -9.42
CA ARG A 68 -1.18 -11.47 -8.98
C ARG A 68 -0.01 -10.93 -9.80
N LEU A 69 -0.19 -10.77 -11.12
CA LEU A 69 0.81 -10.13 -11.98
C LEU A 69 1.06 -8.68 -11.56
N LEU A 70 0.00 -7.89 -11.34
CA LEU A 70 0.13 -6.50 -10.88
C LEU A 70 0.85 -6.39 -9.54
N LEU A 71 0.55 -7.28 -8.59
CA LEU A 71 1.28 -7.35 -7.31
C LEU A 71 2.77 -7.63 -7.52
N HIS A 72 3.10 -8.56 -8.43
CA HIS A 72 4.49 -8.89 -8.74
C HIS A 72 5.24 -7.68 -9.32
N VAL A 73 4.62 -6.99 -10.28
CA VAL A 73 5.20 -5.79 -10.91
C VAL A 73 5.37 -4.66 -9.89
N LEU A 74 4.38 -4.41 -9.04
CA LEU A 74 4.49 -3.41 -7.97
C LEU A 74 5.65 -3.73 -7.04
N ARG A 75 5.77 -4.98 -6.57
CA ARG A 75 6.90 -5.41 -5.73
C ARG A 75 8.24 -5.19 -6.41
N GLN A 76 8.35 -5.51 -7.70
CA GLN A 76 9.57 -5.28 -8.46
C GLN A 76 9.91 -3.79 -8.53
N TYR A 77 8.94 -2.94 -8.84
CA TYR A 77 9.12 -1.50 -8.93
C TYR A 77 9.51 -0.87 -7.57
N THR A 78 8.84 -1.26 -6.49
CA THR A 78 9.17 -0.78 -5.14
C THR A 78 10.59 -1.15 -4.75
N ARG A 79 11.01 -2.40 -5.00
CA ARG A 79 12.39 -2.84 -4.74
C ARG A 79 13.42 -2.06 -5.55
N GLU A 80 13.10 -1.68 -6.78
CA GLU A 80 13.97 -0.83 -7.58
C GLU A 80 14.12 0.56 -6.97
N LEU A 81 13.02 1.20 -6.58
CA LEU A 81 13.05 2.50 -5.91
C LEU A 81 13.85 2.45 -4.59
N GLU A 82 13.62 1.44 -3.76
CA GLU A 82 14.35 1.24 -2.51
C GLU A 82 15.85 1.05 -2.76
N ALA A 83 16.22 0.28 -3.79
CA ALA A 83 17.62 0.09 -4.16
C ALA A 83 18.27 1.40 -4.64
N GLN A 84 17.57 2.19 -5.46
CA GLN A 84 18.03 3.50 -5.91
C GLN A 84 18.21 4.47 -4.73
N GLN A 85 17.22 4.55 -3.84
CA GLN A 85 17.28 5.38 -2.64
C GLN A 85 18.43 4.95 -1.71
N THR A 86 18.61 3.65 -1.51
CA THR A 86 19.71 3.13 -0.69
C THR A 86 21.07 3.51 -1.27
N ARG A 87 21.27 3.34 -2.59
CA ARG A 87 22.52 3.75 -3.26
C ARG A 87 22.79 5.23 -3.09
N PHE A 88 21.77 6.06 -3.30
CA PHE A 88 21.88 7.50 -3.10
C PHE A 88 22.28 7.84 -1.66
N ASN A 89 21.59 7.27 -0.67
CA ASN A 89 21.89 7.51 0.74
C ASN A 89 23.32 7.10 1.10
N LEU A 90 23.79 5.94 0.61
CA LEU A 90 25.17 5.49 0.83
C LEU A 90 26.19 6.45 0.20
N GLN A 91 25.96 6.90 -1.03
CA GLN A 91 26.84 7.87 -1.69
C GLN A 91 26.88 9.20 -0.94
N LEU A 92 25.74 9.67 -0.44
CA LEU A 92 25.66 10.89 0.36
C LEU A 92 26.45 10.76 1.67
N LEU A 93 26.33 9.61 2.35
CA LEU A 93 27.08 9.34 3.58
C LEU A 93 28.59 9.29 3.34
N VAL A 94 29.04 8.68 2.25
CA VAL A 94 30.47 8.69 1.85
C VAL A 94 30.94 10.11 1.57
N ALA A 95 30.17 10.90 0.82
CA ALA A 95 30.52 12.29 0.54
C ALA A 95 30.57 13.16 1.81
N LEU A 96 29.67 12.93 2.76
CA LEU A 96 29.68 13.61 4.06
C LEU A 96 30.93 13.23 4.87
N ALA A 97 31.29 11.95 4.93
CA ALA A 97 32.49 11.49 5.61
C ALA A 97 33.77 12.12 5.00
N GLU A 98 33.85 12.21 3.67
CA GLU A 98 34.98 12.89 3.00
C GLU A 98 35.05 14.38 3.31
N LEU A 99 33.90 15.06 3.45
CA LEU A 99 33.84 16.47 3.81
C LEU A 99 34.25 16.69 5.27
N GLU A 100 33.81 15.81 6.17
CA GLU A 100 34.23 15.81 7.57
C GLU A 100 35.75 15.62 7.70
N ASP A 101 36.31 14.62 7.02
CA ASP A 101 37.75 14.38 6.95
C ASP A 101 38.53 15.60 6.43
N ARG A 102 38.02 16.29 5.40
CA ARG A 102 38.65 17.51 4.89
C ARG A 102 38.58 18.68 5.86
N ARG A 103 37.47 18.80 6.61
CA ARG A 103 37.30 19.85 7.62
C ARG A 103 38.22 19.63 8.82
N GLU A 104 38.40 18.39 9.24
CA GLU A 104 39.24 18.02 10.38
C GLU A 104 40.73 17.96 10.05
N ARG A 105 41.09 17.85 8.76
CA ARG A 105 42.48 17.90 8.32
C ARG A 105 43.08 19.29 8.61
N PRO A 106 44.09 19.41 9.49
CA PRO A 106 44.74 20.69 9.74
C PRO A 106 45.42 21.21 8.47
N PRO A 107 45.59 22.54 8.30
CA PRO A 107 46.35 23.08 7.19
C PRO A 107 47.76 22.48 7.23
N GLY A 108 48.16 21.85 6.13
CA GLY A 108 49.51 21.32 5.98
C GLY A 108 50.57 22.44 6.10
N PRO A 109 51.83 22.09 6.42
CA PRO A 109 52.91 23.05 6.61
C PRO A 109 53.17 23.92 5.38
#